data_AF-A0A3D4QXP7-F1
#
_entry.id   AF-A0A3D4QXP7-F1
#
_cell.length_a   1.000
_cell.length_b   1.000
_cell.length_c   1.000
_cell.angle_alpha   90.00
_cell.angle_beta   90.00
_cell.angle_gamma   90.00
#
_symmetry.space_group_name_H-M   'P 1'
#
loop_
_entity.id
_entity.type
_entity.pdbx_description
1 polymer ?
#
loop_
_entity_poly.entity_id
_entity_poly.type
_entity_poly.pdbx_seq_one_letter_code
_entity_poly.pdbx_strand_id
1 'polypeptide(L)' 'MDSDGVTVYPRGGGAYMPELSSQSFYEAEIEFFIDTISSGAVNEVNSPSSAATTVKLIDTLRESARSGGSIVSFEK' A
#
# COMPACT_ATOMS: atom_id res chain seq x y z
N MET A 1 -8.62 12.45 -24.98
CA MET A 1 -9.06 13.15 -23.76
C MET A 1 -9.24 12.05 -22.73
N ASP A 2 -8.15 11.71 -22.05
CA ASP A 2 -8.18 10.71 -20.99
C ASP A 2 -8.95 11.32 -19.82
N SER A 3 -9.99 10.64 -19.36
CA SER A 3 -10.77 11.06 -18.19
C SER A 3 -9.93 10.80 -16.95
N ASP A 4 -9.32 11.85 -16.40
CA ASP A 4 -8.53 11.84 -15.16
C ASP A 4 -9.34 11.24 -13.99
N GLY A 5 -9.06 9.98 -13.66
CA GLY A 5 -9.67 9.31 -12.52
C GLY A 5 -9.41 7.80 -12.50
N VAL A 6 -9.28 7.22 -11.31
CA VAL A 6 -9.20 5.77 -11.10
C VAL A 6 -10.53 5.29 -10.55
N THR A 7 -11.12 4.22 -11.07
CA THR A 7 -12.32 3.59 -10.49
C THR A 7 -11.91 2.36 -9.68
N VAL A 8 -12.28 2.32 -8.41
CA VAL A 8 -12.01 1.20 -7.49
C VAL A 8 -13.22 0.27 -7.43
N TYR A 9 -12.97 -1.03 -7.58
CA TYR A 9 -13.97 -2.09 -7.51
C TYR A 9 -13.67 -3.01 -6.30
N PRO A 10 -14.16 -2.67 -5.09
CA PRO A 10 -13.87 -3.46 -3.89
C PRO A 10 -14.62 -4.81 -3.90
N ARG A 11 -14.02 -5.83 -3.28
CA ARG A 11 -14.68 -7.13 -3.11
C ARG A 11 -15.83 -7.00 -2.10
N GLY A 12 -17.07 -6.97 -2.58
CA GLY A 12 -18.28 -6.90 -1.75
C GLY A 12 -18.91 -5.51 -1.62
N GLY A 13 -18.48 -4.52 -2.42
CA GLY A 13 -19.04 -3.17 -2.41
C GLY A 13 -19.31 -2.62 -3.82
N GLY A 14 -19.95 -1.46 -3.89
CA GLY A 14 -20.14 -0.72 -5.14
C GLY A 14 -18.83 -0.11 -5.64
N ALA A 15 -18.73 0.06 -6.96
CA ALA A 15 -17.63 0.80 -7.55
C ALA A 15 -17.63 2.26 -7.09
N TYR A 16 -16.46 2.85 -6.89
CA TYR A 16 -16.32 4.26 -6.52
C TYR A 16 -15.09 4.90 -7.18
N MET A 17 -15.11 6.23 -7.32
CA MET A 17 -14.03 7.01 -7.90
C MET A 17 -13.48 7.93 -6.81
N PRO A 18 -12.31 7.65 -6.22
CA PRO A 18 -11.73 8.50 -5.18
C PRO A 18 -11.21 9.81 -5.80
N GLU A 19 -11.30 10.89 -5.03
CA GLU A 19 -10.58 12.13 -5.33
C GLU A 19 -9.08 11.90 -5.11
N LEU A 20 -8.28 12.15 -6.14
CA LEU A 20 -6.81 12.07 -6.06
C LEU A 20 -6.26 13.44 -5.66
N SER A 21 -5.37 13.47 -4.66
CA SER A 21 -4.73 14.72 -4.25
C SER A 21 -3.88 15.30 -5.38
N SER A 22 -3.85 16.63 -5.50
CA SER A 22 -2.94 17.33 -6.42
C SER A 22 -1.47 17.33 -5.95
N GLN A 23 -1.22 16.90 -4.71
CA GLN A 23 0.12 16.80 -4.15
C GLN A 23 0.86 15.63 -4.78
N SER A 24 2.12 15.84 -5.18
CA SER A 24 2.99 14.78 -5.67
C SER A 24 3.20 13.77 -4.54
N PHE A 25 2.64 12.56 -4.70
CA PHE A 25 2.65 11.52 -3.67
C PHE A 25 4.05 11.27 -3.09
N TYR A 26 5.09 11.28 -3.93
CA TYR A 26 6.47 11.11 -3.48
C TYR A 26 7.03 12.30 -2.70
N GLU A 27 6.64 13.52 -3.08
CA GLU A 27 7.09 14.73 -2.37
C GLU A 27 6.50 14.76 -0.94
N ALA A 28 5.21 14.47 -0.82
CA ALA A 28 4.55 14.35 0.48
C ALA A 28 5.17 13.24 1.37
N GLU A 29 5.56 12.10 0.78
CA GLU A 29 6.25 11.03 1.52
C GLU A 29 7.64 11.45 2.01
N ILE A 30 8.40 12.20 1.19
CA ILE A 30 9.72 12.71 1.57
C ILE A 30 9.59 13.74 2.69
N GLU A 31 8.65 14.68 2.58
CA GLU A 31 8.36 15.68 3.62
C GLU A 31 7.99 14.99 4.95
N PHE A 32 7.06 14.03 4.90
CA PHE A 32 6.67 13.25 6.08
C PHE A 32 7.87 12.56 6.75
N PHE A 33 8.77 11.98 5.96
CA PHE A 33 9.95 11.29 6.48
C PHE A 33 10.93 12.25 7.15
N ILE A 34 11.19 13.41 6.53
CA ILE A 34 12.05 14.47 7.09
C ILE A 34 11.47 15.00 8.40
N ASP A 35 10.17 15.28 8.45
CA ASP A 35 9.49 15.78 9.64
C ASP A 35 9.53 14.77 10.79
N THR A 36 9.34 13.48 10.49
CA THR A 36 9.39 12.41 11.48
C THR A 36 10.79 12.31 12.11
N ILE A 37 11.85 12.39 11.31
CA ILE A 37 13.23 12.41 11.82
C ILE A 37 13.50 13.66 12.64
N SER A 38 13.11 14.82 12.12
CA SER A 38 13.41 16.13 12.72
C SER A 38 12.71 16.33 14.05
N SER A 39 11.49 15.81 14.19
CA SER A 39 10.70 15.83 15.43
C SER A 39 11.08 14.74 16.43
N GLY A 40 11.82 13.70 16.00
CA GLY A 40 12.06 12.51 16.79
C GLY A 40 10.80 11.67 17.07
N ALA A 41 9.74 11.87 16.28
CA ALA A 41 8.49 11.14 16.40
C ALA A 41 8.66 9.68 15.94
N VAL A 42 7.79 8.80 16.47
CA VAL A 42 7.72 7.42 16.00
C VAL A 42 7.00 7.37 14.66
N ASN A 43 7.59 6.67 13.68
CA ASN A 43 6.96 6.44 12.39
C ASN A 43 5.93 5.30 12.49
N GLU A 44 4.72 5.62 12.93
CA GLU A 44 3.60 4.66 13.01
C GLU A 44 3.01 4.35 11.63
N VAL A 45 3.13 5.28 10.67
CA VAL A 45 2.57 5.15 9.32
C VAL A 45 3.32 4.08 8.52
N ASN A 46 4.66 4.16 8.53
CA ASN A 46 5.55 3.27 7.80
C ASN A 46 6.46 2.51 8.78
N SER A 47 5.84 1.82 9.74
CA SER A 47 6.57 1.07 10.76
C SER A 47 7.38 -0.10 10.16
N PRO A 48 8.48 -0.52 10.80
CA PRO A 48 9.28 -1.66 10.34
C PRO A 48 8.46 -2.96 10.22
N SER A 49 7.49 -3.17 11.12
CA SER A 49 6.60 -4.34 11.09
C SER A 49 5.66 -4.32 9.88
N SER A 50 5.18 -3.14 9.47
CA SER A 50 4.40 -2.96 8.25
C SER A 50 5.20 -3.37 7.01
N ALA A 51 6.44 -2.88 6.89
CA ALA A 51 7.33 -3.25 5.78
C ALA A 51 7.63 -4.76 5.75
N ALA A 52 7.92 -5.37 6.91
CA ALA A 52 8.13 -6.80 7.02
C ALA A 52 6.89 -7.62 6.59
N THR A 53 5.69 -7.14 6.94
CA THR A 53 4.43 -7.76 6.54
C THR A 53 4.24 -7.75 5.03
N THR A 54 4.61 -6.65 4.35
CA THR A 54 4.58 -6.56 2.88
C THR A 54 5.50 -7.60 2.24
N VAL A 55 6.71 -7.81 2.78
CA VAL A 55 7.63 -8.84 2.26
C VAL A 55 7.03 -10.24 2.41
N LYS A 56 6.47 -10.57 3.59
CA LYS A 56 5.78 -11.85 3.81
C LYS A 56 4.64 -12.05 2.81
N LEU A 57 3.88 -11.00 2.52
CA LEU A 57 2.78 -11.06 1.57
C LEU A 57 3.30 -11.35 0.15
N ILE A 58 4.35 -10.66 -0.29
CA ILE A 58 4.99 -10.90 -1.59
C ILE A 58 5.44 -12.35 -1.73
N ASP A 59 6.07 -12.91 -0.69
CA ASP A 59 6.51 -14.30 -0.69
C ASP A 59 5.33 -15.29 -0.75
N THR A 60 4.25 -15.00 -0.02
CA THR A 60 3.02 -15.81 -0.04
C THR A 60 2.35 -15.79 -1.43
N LEU A 61 2.29 -14.61 -2.06
CA LEU A 61 1.75 -14.47 -3.42
C LEU A 61 2.62 -15.20 -4.45
N ARG A 62 3.95 -15.15 -4.30
CA ARG A 62 4.88 -15.90 -5.14
C ARG A 62 4.65 -17.40 -5.02
N GLU A 63 4.44 -17.91 -3.81
CA GLU A 63 4.15 -19.32 -3.58
C GLU A 63 2.80 -19.75 -4.18
N SER A 64 1.77 -18.92 -4.01
CA SER A 64 0.46 -19.14 -4.64
C SER A 64 0.60 -19.25 -6.16
N ALA A 65 1.33 -18.34 -6.80
CA ALA A 65 1.56 -18.37 -8.24
C ALA A 65 2.30 -19.63 -8.70
N ARG A 66 3.30 -20.10 -7.93
CA ARG A 66 4.03 -21.35 -8.21
C ARG A 66 3.14 -22.58 -8.07
N SER A 67 2.14 -22.52 -7.19
CA SER A 67 1.17 -23.59 -6.95
C SER A 67 -0.11 -23.45 -7.79
N GLY A 68 -0.03 -22.81 -8.97
CA GLY A 68 -1.15 -22.69 -9.91
C GLY A 68 -2.28 -21.77 -9.43
N GLY A 69 -1.96 -20.80 -8.56
CA GLY A 69 -2.93 -19.86 -8.00
C GLY A 69 -3.70 -20.39 -6.80
N SER A 70 -3.25 -21.48 -6.17
CA SER A 70 -3.89 -22.00 -4.96
C SER A 70 -3.79 -21.02 -3.79
N ILE A 71 -4.77 -21.04 -2.89
CA ILE A 71 -4.72 -20.25 -1.66
C ILE A 71 -3.60 -20.81 -0.76
N VAL A 72 -2.67 -19.94 -0.37
CA VAL A 72 -1.59 -20.24 0.59
C VAL A 72 -1.89 -19.51 1.89
N SER A 73 -1.66 -20.16 3.04
CA SER A 73 -1.88 -19.55 4.35
C SER A 73 -0.97 -18.32 4.53
N PHE A 74 -1.52 -17.25 5.08
CA PHE A 74 -0.80 -16.02 5.38
C PHE A 74 -0.80 -15.76 6.88
N GLU A 75 0.39 -15.74 7.47
CA GLU A 75 0.59 -15.39 8.88
C GLU A 75 1.12 -13.96 8.99
N LYS A 76 0.35 -13.09 9.66
CA LYS A 76 0.74 -11.69 9.92
C LYS A 76 1.91 -11.60 10.88
#